data_AF-A0A101HU49-F1
#
_entry.id   AF-A0A101HU49-F1
#
_cell.length_a   1.000
_cell.length_b   1.000
_cell.length_c   1.000
_cell.angle_alpha   90.00
_cell.angle_beta   90.00
_cell.angle_gamma   90.00
#
_symmetry.space_group_name_H-M   'P 1'
#
loop_
_entity.id
_entity.type
_entity.pdbx_description
1 polymer ?
#
loop_
_entity_poly.entity_id
_entity_poly.type
_entity_poly.pdbx_seq_one_letter_code
_entity_poly.pdbx_strand_id
1 'polypeptide(L)' 'MKLFADCHTHTKYSDGRGTPAENIRAAAGRGLSAVALTDHGPKGIGIGVVGPETFLEIKEEVAGLAPQFPEIKVL' A
#
# COMPACT_ATOMS: atom_id res chain seq x y z
N MET A 1 -6.74 18.61 15.14
CA MET A 1 -6.81 17.14 15.02
C MET A 1 -5.53 16.67 14.33
N LYS A 2 -4.84 15.64 14.85
CA LYS A 2 -3.64 15.06 14.20
C LYS A 2 -4.04 13.74 13.55
N LEU A 3 -3.90 13.64 12.23
CA LEU A 3 -4.02 12.37 11.52
C LEU A 3 -2.72 11.58 11.72
N PHE A 4 -2.84 10.31 12.10
CA PHE A 4 -1.69 9.46 12.39
C PHE A 4 -1.56 8.28 11.43
N ALA A 5 -2.60 7.94 10.67
CA ALA A 5 -2.58 6.86 9.72
C ALA A 5 -3.50 7.16 8.53
N ASP A 6 -3.18 6.54 7.40
CA ASP A 6 -4.10 6.38 6.27
C ASP A 6 -4.45 4.89 6.13
N CYS A 7 -5.70 4.54 6.43
CA CYS A 7 -6.12 3.15 6.54
C CYS A 7 -6.68 2.59 5.22
N HIS A 8 -6.58 3.33 4.10
CA HIS A 8 -7.15 2.89 2.84
C HIS A 8 -6.47 3.57 1.64
N THR A 9 -5.45 2.93 1.08
CA THR A 9 -4.79 3.39 -0.15
C THR A 9 -4.70 2.26 -1.16
N HIS A 10 -4.82 2.58 -2.45
CA HIS A 10 -4.66 1.60 -3.52
C HIS A 10 -3.35 1.81 -4.25
N THR A 11 -2.83 0.75 -4.85
CA THR A 11 -1.59 0.75 -5.62
C THR A 11 -1.89 0.50 -7.09
N LYS A 12 -0.85 0.58 -7.93
CA LYS A 12 -0.92 0.20 -9.35
C LYS A 12 -1.34 -1.25 -9.60
N TYR A 13 -1.40 -2.08 -8.56
CA TYR A 13 -1.89 -3.45 -8.68
C TYR A 13 -3.41 -3.52 -8.85
N SER A 14 -4.16 -2.47 -8.49
CA SER A 14 -5.61 -2.36 -8.72
C SER A 14 -5.96 -1.09 -9.51
N ASP A 15 -6.63 -0.11 -8.92
CA ASP A 15 -7.01 1.17 -9.55
C ASP A 15 -6.15 2.37 -9.09
N GLY A 16 -5.17 2.12 -8.22
CA GLY A 16 -4.23 3.12 -7.75
C GLY A 16 -3.21 3.51 -8.80
N ARG A 17 -2.55 4.66 -8.60
CA ARG A 17 -1.49 5.15 -9.51
C ARG A 17 -0.08 4.90 -8.99
N GLY A 18 0.08 4.85 -7.67
CA GLY A 18 1.38 4.69 -7.02
C GLY A 18 1.77 3.23 -6.85
N THR A 19 3.06 2.96 -6.87
CA THR A 19 3.65 1.72 -6.36
C THR A 19 3.52 1.63 -4.83
N PRO A 20 3.61 0.43 -4.22
CA PRO A 20 3.73 0.29 -2.77
C PRO A 20 4.79 1.23 -2.16
N ALA A 21 5.99 1.27 -2.76
CA ALA A 21 7.09 2.13 -2.29
C ALA A 21 6.75 3.63 -2.34
N GLU A 22 6.06 4.10 -3.39
CA GLU A 22 5.64 5.50 -3.51
C GLU A 22 4.59 5.85 -2.47
N ASN A 23 3.60 4.98 -2.24
CA ASN A 23 2.57 5.19 -1.23
C ASN A 23 3.20 5.26 0.18
N ILE A 24 4.08 4.31 0.51
CA ILE A 24 4.78 4.28 1.81
C ILE A 24 5.63 5.54 2.01
N ARG A 25 6.44 5.92 1.00
CA ARG A 25 7.27 7.13 1.05
C ARG A 25 6.43 8.39 1.21
N ALA A 26 5.31 8.50 0.49
CA ALA A 26 4.42 9.64 0.59
C ALA A 26 3.79 9.74 1.99
N ALA A 27 3.36 8.62 2.56
CA ALA A 27 2.79 8.58 3.90
C ALA A 27 3.83 8.93 4.98
N ALA A 28 5.05 8.37 4.89
CA ALA A 28 6.16 8.71 5.78
C ALA A 28 6.52 10.20 5.69
N GLY A 29 6.62 10.75 4.47
CA GLY A 29 6.91 12.17 4.24
C GLY A 29 5.82 13.12 4.75
N ARG A 30 4.59 12.64 4.96
CA ARG A 30 3.48 13.37 5.60
C ARG A 30 3.47 13.22 7.12
N GLY A 31 4.39 12.46 7.70
CA GLY A 31 4.49 12.21 9.14
C GLY A 31 3.42 11.27 9.67
N LEU A 32 2.85 10.41 8.83
CA LEU A 32 1.96 9.33 9.27
C LEU A 32 2.78 8.21 9.92
N SER A 33 2.24 7.62 10.97
CA SER A 33 2.82 6.47 11.66
C SER A 33 2.38 5.14 11.05
N ALA A 34 1.32 5.13 10.24
CA ALA A 34 0.91 3.94 9.50
C ALA A 34 0.24 4.26 8.15
N VAL A 35 0.31 3.32 7.22
CA VAL A 35 -0.42 3.34 5.94
C VAL A 35 -0.87 1.92 5.56
N ALA A 36 -2.08 1.77 5.05
CA ALA A 36 -2.61 0.49 4.58
C ALA A 36 -2.63 0.42 3.05
N LEU A 37 -2.23 -0.72 2.50
CA LEU A 37 -2.37 -1.03 1.07
C LEU A 37 -3.57 -1.98 0.89
N THR A 38 -4.67 -1.43 0.38
CA THR A 38 -5.99 -2.08 0.36
C THR A 38 -6.54 -2.26 -1.05
N ASP A 39 -5.70 -2.75 -1.97
CA ASP A 39 -6.07 -3.00 -3.36
C ASP A 39 -7.36 -3.83 -3.52
N HIS A 40 -8.14 -3.52 -4.56
CA HIS A 40 -9.41 -4.20 -4.84
C HIS A 40 -9.23 -5.69 -5.10
N GLY A 41 -10.22 -6.49 -4.71
CA GLY A 41 -10.25 -7.93 -5.00
C GLY A 41 -10.34 -8.26 -6.50
N PRO A 42 -9.95 -9.48 -6.91
CA PRO A 42 -9.79 -9.87 -8.32
C PRO A 42 -11.09 -9.93 -9.14
N LYS A 43 -12.26 -9.83 -8.48
CA LYS A 43 -13.57 -9.82 -9.17
C LYS A 43 -14.00 -8.43 -9.63
N GLY A 44 -13.21 -7.39 -9.36
CA GLY A 44 -13.45 -6.03 -9.85
C GLY A 44 -13.02 -5.88 -11.31
N ILE A 45 -13.97 -5.89 -12.25
CA ILE A 45 -13.66 -5.73 -13.68
C ILE A 45 -13.10 -4.32 -13.92
N GLY A 46 -11.85 -4.23 -14.38
CA GLY A 46 -11.18 -2.97 -14.73
C GLY A 46 -10.64 -2.16 -13.55
N ILE A 47 -10.84 -2.63 -12.31
CA ILE A 47 -10.34 -1.96 -11.09
C ILE A 47 -9.66 -2.92 -10.10
N GLY A 48 -9.83 -4.23 -10.26
CA GLY A 48 -9.31 -5.26 -9.36
C GLY A 48 -7.87 -5.65 -9.65
N VAL A 49 -7.23 -6.29 -8.67
CA VAL A 49 -5.99 -7.04 -8.93
C VAL A 49 -6.19 -8.13 -9.98
N VAL A 50 -5.11 -8.53 -10.65
CA VAL A 50 -5.14 -9.57 -11.70
C VAL A 50 -5.60 -10.92 -11.14
N GLY A 51 -5.15 -11.25 -9.93
CA GLY A 51 -5.51 -12.49 -9.24
C GLY A 51 -5.19 -12.44 -7.74
N PRO A 52 -5.65 -13.43 -6.95
CA PRO A 52 -5.37 -13.49 -5.51
C PRO A 52 -3.87 -13.59 -5.18
N GLU A 53 -3.06 -14.12 -6.09
CA GLU A 53 -1.60 -14.19 -6.00
C GLU A 53 -0.94 -12.82 -5.90
N THR A 54 -1.55 -11.78 -6.48
CA THR A 54 -1.06 -10.40 -6.39
C THR A 54 -0.93 -9.93 -4.93
N PHE A 55 -1.77 -10.43 -4.01
CA PHE A 55 -1.64 -10.08 -2.60
C PHE A 55 -0.41 -10.70 -1.92
N LEU A 56 0.09 -11.84 -2.43
CA LEU A 56 1.35 -12.41 -1.97
C LEU A 56 2.53 -11.58 -2.49
N GLU A 57 2.48 -11.16 -3.76
CA GLU A 57 3.47 -10.27 -4.36
C GLU A 57 3.57 -8.94 -3.61
N ILE A 58 2.43 -8.31 -3.30
CA ILE A 58 2.39 -7.06 -2.51
C ILE A 58 3.01 -7.28 -1.12
N LYS A 59 2.71 -8.41 -0.46
CA LYS A 59 3.28 -8.72 0.87
C LYS A 59 4.80 -8.90 0.81
N GLU A 60 5.29 -9.60 -0.20
CA GLU A 60 6.74 -9.80 -0.40
C GLU A 60 7.44 -8.49 -0.72
N GLU A 61 6.86 -7.65 -1.59
CA GLU A 61 7.38 -6.32 -1.90
C GLU A 61 7.44 -5.45 -0.64
N VAL A 62 6.34 -5.36 0.12
CA VAL A 62 6.27 -4.59 1.36
C VAL A 62 7.28 -5.08 2.40
N ALA A 63 7.47 -6.40 2.53
CA ALA A 63 8.47 -6.95 3.44
C ALA A 63 9.89 -6.53 3.05
N GLY A 64 10.21 -6.49 1.74
CA GLY A 64 11.48 -5.98 1.23
C GLY A 64 11.66 -4.46 1.38
N LEU A 65 10.57 -3.70 1.41
CA LEU A 65 10.57 -2.25 1.61
C LEU A 65 10.66 -1.84 3.08
N ALA A 66 10.12 -2.63 4.01
CA ALA A 66 10.02 -2.28 5.42
C ALA A 66 11.34 -1.77 6.07
N PRO A 67 12.53 -2.36 5.79
CA PRO A 67 13.78 -1.85 6.33
C PRO A 67 14.16 -0.43 5.87
N GLN A 68 13.61 0.03 4.74
CA GLN A 68 13.87 1.36 4.17
C GLN A 68 12.98 2.44 4.80
N PHE A 69 11.93 2.05 5.51
CA PHE A 69 10.93 2.95 6.09
C PHE A 69 10.65 2.61 7.57
N PRO A 70 11.67 2.61 8.45
CA PRO A 70 11.51 2.22 9.87
C PRO A 70 10.55 3.13 10.66
N GLU A 71 10.24 4.32 10.17
CA GLU A 71 9.39 5.33 10.80
C GLU A 71 7.89 5.10 10.60
N ILE A 72 7.49 4.27 9.65
CA ILE A 72 6.08 4.06 9.28
C ILE A 72 5.74 2.57 9.23
N LYS A 73 4.60 2.20 9.82
CA LYS A 73 4.06 0.84 9.75
C LYS A 73 3.22 0.67 8.50
N VAL A 74 3.53 -0.33 7.68
CA VAL A 74 2.66 -0.75 6.57
C VAL A 74 1.67 -1.80 7.07
N LEU A 75 0.38 -1.61 6.77
CA LEU A 75 -0.74 -2.48 7.18
C LEU A 75 -1.27 -3.30 6.01
#